data_AF-A0A819TS24-F1
#
_entry.id   AF-A0A819TS24-F1
#
_cell.length_a   1.000
_cell.length_b   1.000
_cell.length_c   1.000
_cell.angle_alpha   90.00
_cell.angle_beta   90.00
_cell.angle_gamma   90.00
#
_symmetry.space_group_name_H-M   'P 1'
#
loop_
_entity.id
_entity.type
_entity.pdbx_description
1 polymer ?
#
loop_
_entity_poly.entity_id
_entity_poly.type
_entity_poly.pdbx_seq_one_letter_code
_entity_poly.pdbx_strand_id
1 'polypeptide(L)'
;MSIERIRSVVVAVLEQHEMLRTAIYFDENRKMLVQAVQSVDNNDAYSFEITANDIQSSNGIVDLLRKESVKHFAELEQGLVVRCHLVKVGYDDDMDKLYPQDFGIIWDIF
;
A
#
# COMPACT_ATOMS: atom_id res chain seq x y z
N MET A 1 -17.86 -3.40 4.06
CA MET A 1 -16.69 -3.59 4.95
C MET A 1 -16.18 -2.19 5.30
N SER A 2 -15.82 -1.87 6.55
CA SER A 2 -15.34 -0.52 6.88
C SER A 2 -13.86 -0.37 6.47
N ILE A 3 -13.46 0.85 6.11
CA ILE A 3 -12.07 1.19 5.75
C ILE A 3 -11.12 0.77 6.88
N GLU A 4 -11.51 0.99 8.13
CA GLU A 4 -10.73 0.57 9.30
C GLU A 4 -10.53 -0.95 9.38
N ARG A 5 -11.51 -1.75 8.95
CA ARG A 5 -11.35 -3.21 8.89
C ARG A 5 -10.40 -3.63 7.78
N ILE A 6 -10.44 -2.95 6.64
CA ILE A 6 -9.48 -3.21 5.54
C ILE A 6 -8.07 -2.85 5.99
N ARG A 7 -7.88 -1.67 6.59
CA ARG A 7 -6.60 -1.24 7.17
C ARG A 7 -6.10 -2.25 8.21
N SER A 8 -6.96 -2.69 9.12
CA SER A 8 -6.59 -3.69 10.14
C SER A 8 -6.15 -5.03 9.54
N VAL A 9 -6.79 -5.47 8.44
CA VAL A 9 -6.38 -6.69 7.73
C VAL A 9 -5.01 -6.51 7.07
N VAL A 10 -4.76 -5.37 6.44
CA VAL A 10 -3.45 -5.06 5.83
C VAL A 10 -2.35 -5.06 6.89
N VAL A 11 -2.59 -4.42 8.04
CA VAL A 11 -1.67 -4.42 9.19
C VAL A 11 -1.37 -5.84 9.66
N ALA A 12 -2.40 -6.68 9.84
CA ALA A 12 -2.21 -8.07 10.26
C ALA A 12 -1.38 -8.89 9.25
N VAL A 13 -1.57 -8.67 7.94
CA VAL A 13 -0.75 -9.30 6.89
C VAL A 13 0.70 -8.84 7.00
N LEU A 14 0.94 -7.54 7.18
CA LEU A 14 2.30 -7.01 7.35
C LEU A 14 2.99 -7.58 8.60
N GLU A 15 2.28 -7.66 9.73
CA GLU A 15 2.79 -8.26 10.97
C GLU A 15 3.22 -9.72 10.74
N GLN A 16 2.39 -10.50 10.06
CA GLN A 16 2.62 -11.92 9.80
C GLN A 16 3.76 -12.18 8.79
N HIS A 17 4.04 -11.25 7.88
CA HIS A 17 4.98 -11.44 6.78
C HIS A 17 6.15 -10.45 6.83
N GLU A 18 7.23 -10.82 7.54
CA GLU A 18 8.44 -9.99 7.70
C GLU A 18 9.08 -9.52 6.40
N MET A 19 8.95 -10.31 5.32
CA MET A 19 9.47 -9.95 4.00
C MET A 19 8.88 -8.64 3.46
N LEU A 20 7.62 -8.32 3.81
CA LEU A 20 6.93 -7.10 3.38
C LEU A 20 7.37 -5.86 4.18
N ARG A 21 8.21 -6.08 5.20
CA ARG A 21 8.70 -5.06 6.13
C ARG A 21 10.22 -5.00 6.16
N THR A 22 10.84 -5.69 5.22
CA THR A 22 12.28 -5.81 5.16
C THR A 22 12.88 -4.58 4.51
N ALA A 23 13.66 -3.83 5.27
CA ALA A 23 14.51 -2.76 4.79
C ALA A 23 15.88 -3.30 4.35
N ILE A 24 16.41 -2.73 3.29
CA ILE A 24 17.77 -2.99 2.80
C ILE A 24 18.48 -1.65 2.66
N TYR A 25 19.58 -1.48 3.38
CA TYR A 25 20.39 -0.26 3.33
C TYR A 25 21.87 -0.58 3.53
N PHE A 26 22.73 0.35 3.12
CA PHE A 26 24.17 0.20 3.33
C PHE A 26 24.56 0.78 4.69
N ASP A 27 25.09 -0.06 5.58
CA ASP A 27 25.62 0.39 6.88
C ASP A 27 27.02 0.95 6.67
N GLU A 28 27.14 2.27 6.70
CA GLU A 28 28.42 2.98 6.52
C GLU A 28 29.47 2.65 7.59
N ASN A 29 29.06 2.29 8.81
CA ASN A 29 29.99 1.94 9.89
C ASN A 29 30.58 0.55 9.66
N ARG A 30 29.75 -0.39 9.19
CA ARG A 30 30.15 -1.77 8.92
C ARG A 30 30.66 -1.98 7.49
N LYS A 31 30.50 -0.98 6.61
CA LYS A 31 30.84 -1.01 5.18
C LYS A 31 30.23 -2.22 4.46
N MET A 32 28.99 -2.53 4.79
CA MET A 32 28.28 -3.67 4.21
C MET A 32 26.79 -3.39 4.03
N LEU A 33 26.18 -4.12 3.09
CA LEU A 33 24.73 -4.13 2.94
C LEU A 33 24.10 -4.89 4.11
N VAL A 34 23.08 -4.29 4.73
CA VAL A 34 22.38 -4.86 5.87
C VAL A 34 20.89 -4.94 5.55
N GLN A 35 20.27 -5.99 6.09
CA GLN A 35 18.84 -6.21 6.04
C GLN A 35 18.26 -6.08 7.46
N ALA A 36 17.16 -5.35 7.61
CA ALA A 36 16.48 -5.19 8.90
C ALA A 36 14.96 -5.28 8.72
N VAL A 37 14.26 -5.93 9.66
CA VAL A 37 12.80 -5.98 9.65
C VAL A 37 12.26 -4.77 10.42
N GLN A 38 11.47 -3.93 9.77
CA GLN A 38 10.86 -2.73 10.34
C GLN A 38 9.61 -3.08 11.14
N SER A 39 9.35 -2.39 12.26
CA SER A 39 8.13 -2.55 13.06
C SER A 39 6.90 -2.00 12.35
N VAL A 40 5.72 -2.60 12.60
CA VAL A 40 4.44 -2.17 12.01
C VAL A 40 3.88 -0.91 12.69
N ASP A 41 4.33 -0.62 13.91
CA ASP A 41 3.86 0.49 14.75
C ASP A 41 4.11 1.88 14.15
N ASN A 42 4.95 1.97 13.12
CA ASN A 42 5.20 3.19 12.36
C ASN A 42 4.05 3.38 11.36
N ASN A 43 2.89 3.78 11.89
CA ASN A 43 1.59 3.89 11.19
C ASN A 43 1.63 4.69 9.87
N ASP A 44 2.65 5.53 9.67
CA ASP A 44 2.81 6.36 8.47
C ASP A 44 3.77 5.74 7.42
N ALA A 45 4.53 4.71 7.79
CA ALA A 45 5.50 4.11 6.88
C ALA A 45 4.75 3.28 5.81
N TYR A 46 3.81 2.44 6.22
CA TYR A 46 3.03 1.64 5.27
C TYR A 46 1.91 2.48 4.68
N SER A 47 2.13 2.98 3.46
CA SER A 47 1.20 3.89 2.78
C SER A 47 -0.11 3.17 2.43
N PHE A 48 -1.07 3.22 3.36
CA PHE A 48 -2.48 2.97 3.07
C PHE A 48 -3.11 4.31 2.69
N GLU A 49 -3.28 4.54 1.40
CA GLU A 49 -3.88 5.76 0.88
C GLU A 49 -5.32 5.50 0.43
N ILE A 50 -6.23 6.37 0.89
CA ILE A 50 -7.60 6.41 0.36
C ILE A 50 -7.59 7.40 -0.80
N THR A 51 -7.66 6.89 -2.01
CA THR A 51 -7.60 7.75 -3.20
C THR A 51 -9.01 8.22 -3.56
N ALA A 52 -9.27 9.53 -3.40
CA ALA A 52 -10.60 10.11 -3.57
C ALA A 52 -10.98 10.39 -5.04
N ASN A 53 -12.28 10.15 -5.32
CA ASN A 53 -13.22 10.58 -6.37
C ASN A 53 -12.81 10.92 -7.82
N ASP A 54 -11.62 11.41 -8.13
CA ASP A 54 -11.25 11.73 -9.52
C ASP A 54 -10.73 10.51 -10.30
N ILE A 55 -10.52 9.39 -9.60
CA ILE A 55 -9.97 8.12 -10.11
C ILE A 55 -11.03 7.02 -10.08
N GLN A 56 -12.30 7.35 -10.34
CA GLN A 56 -13.38 6.36 -10.33
C GLN A 56 -13.53 5.63 -11.67
N SER A 57 -12.90 6.12 -12.75
CA SER A 57 -12.88 5.43 -14.03
C SER A 57 -11.78 4.36 -14.10
N SER A 58 -12.02 3.29 -14.85
CA SER A 58 -11.01 2.26 -15.12
C SER A 58 -9.70 2.84 -15.66
N ASN A 59 -9.78 3.86 -16.51
CA ASN A 59 -8.61 4.58 -17.03
C ASN A 59 -7.87 5.34 -15.93
N GLY A 60 -8.59 5.96 -14.99
CA GLY A 60 -8.00 6.61 -13.82
C GLY A 60 -7.20 5.61 -12.98
N ILE A 61 -7.76 4.42 -12.73
CA ILE A 61 -7.07 3.37 -11.96
C ILE A 61 -5.79 2.94 -12.67
N VAL A 62 -5.84 2.74 -13.99
CA VAL A 62 -4.65 2.39 -14.78
C VAL A 62 -3.58 3.48 -14.71
N ASP A 63 -3.98 4.75 -14.74
CA ASP A 63 -3.04 5.87 -14.62
C ASP A 63 -2.46 6.00 -13.21
N LEU A 64 -3.23 5.68 -12.16
CA LEU A 64 -2.73 5.57 -10.78
C LEU A 64 -1.65 4.48 -10.69
N LEU A 65 -1.95 3.27 -11.18
CA LEU A 65 -0.98 2.17 -11.21
C LEU A 65 0.27 2.52 -12.01
N ARG A 66 0.12 3.22 -13.15
CA ARG A 66 1.28 3.68 -13.95
C ARG A 66 2.12 4.71 -13.19
N LYS A 67 1.51 5.59 -12.39
CA LYS A 67 2.25 6.56 -11.57
C LYS A 67 3.02 5.86 -10.45
N GLU A 68 2.38 4.91 -9.77
CA GLU A 68 3.03 4.17 -8.68
C GLU A 68 4.12 3.24 -9.21
N SER A 69 3.97 2.62 -10.38
CA SER A 69 5.05 1.81 -10.98
C SER A 69 6.28 2.62 -11.38
N VAL A 70 6.12 3.93 -11.65
CA VAL A 70 7.23 4.84 -11.92
C VAL A 70 7.89 5.35 -10.63
N LYS A 71 7.17 5.37 -9.50
CA LYS A 71 7.79 5.46 -8.16
C LYS A 71 8.44 4.11 -7.86
N HIS A 72 9.55 3.86 -8.54
CA HIS A 72 10.46 2.74 -8.26
C HIS A 72 10.74 2.70 -6.77
N PHE A 73 11.07 1.51 -6.23
CA PHE A 73 11.44 1.16 -4.85
C PHE A 73 12.45 2.09 -4.14
N ALA A 74 12.22 3.40 -4.16
CA ALA A 74 13.12 4.46 -3.73
C ALA A 74 13.27 4.46 -2.20
N GLU A 75 12.47 3.64 -1.52
CA GLU A 75 12.37 3.55 -0.08
C GLU A 75 12.64 2.12 0.41
N LEU A 76 13.44 1.32 -0.31
CA LEU A 76 13.95 0.03 0.18
C LEU A 76 14.65 0.18 1.53
N GLU A 77 15.33 1.31 1.75
CA GLU A 77 15.99 1.61 3.03
C GLU A 77 14.99 1.79 4.19
N GLN A 78 13.73 2.07 3.87
CA GLN A 78 12.64 2.25 4.85
C GLN A 78 11.78 0.99 5.00
N GLY A 79 12.08 -0.08 4.25
CA GLY A 79 11.30 -1.33 4.30
C GLY A 79 9.92 -1.23 3.68
N LEU A 80 9.72 -0.23 2.80
CA LEU A 80 8.46 0.04 2.10
C LEU A 80 8.44 -0.62 0.74
N VAL A 81 8.31 -1.95 0.76
CA VAL A 81 8.25 -2.77 -0.45
C VAL A 81 6.82 -2.93 -0.99
N VAL A 82 5.81 -2.55 -0.21
CA VAL A 82 4.39 -2.62 -0.61
C VAL A 82 3.68 -1.31 -0.29
N ARG A 83 2.86 -0.85 -1.23
CA ARG A 83 1.94 0.27 -1.08
C ARG A 83 0.52 -0.19 -1.40
N CYS A 84 -0.47 0.30 -0.66
CA CYS A 84 -1.86 -0.09 -0.83
C CYS A 84 -2.73 1.14 -1.07
N HIS A 85 -3.43 1.17 -2.21
CA HIS A 85 -4.43 2.19 -2.51
C HIS A 85 -5.83 1.58 -2.38
N LEU A 86 -6.67 2.18 -1.54
CA LEU A 86 -8.08 1.86 -1.52
C LEU A 86 -8.83 2.84 -2.42
N VAL A 87 -9.34 2.34 -3.54
CA VAL A 87 -10.12 3.11 -4.52
C VAL A 87 -11.58 2.68 -4.45
N LYS A 88 -12.49 3.64 -4.30
CA LYS A 88 -13.94 3.40 -4.46
C LYS A 88 -14.24 3.39 -5.96
N VAL A 89 -14.73 2.26 -6.49
CA VAL A 89 -15.17 2.16 -7.88
C VAL A 89 -16.69 2.19 -7.88
N GLY A 90 -17.29 3.22 -8.47
CA GLY A 90 -18.75 3.38 -8.52
C GLY A 90 -19.19 3.99 -9.85
N TYR A 91 -20.36 3.57 -10.32
CA TYR A 91 -21.06 4.13 -11.48
C TYR A 91 -22.33 4.91 -11.09
N ASP A 92 -22.61 5.09 -9.79
CA ASP A 92 -23.78 5.85 -9.32
C ASP A 92 -23.54 6.54 -7.97
N ASP A 93 -24.11 7.73 -7.86
CA ASP A 93 -23.77 8.81 -6.90
C ASP A 93 -24.46 8.66 -5.51
N ASP A 94 -25.30 7.64 -5.33
CA ASP A 94 -26.14 7.50 -4.13
C ASP A 94 -25.91 6.13 -3.45
N MET A 95 -24.88 6.01 -2.61
CA MET A 95 -24.88 5.04 -1.50
C MET A 95 -23.74 5.36 -0.50
N ASP A 96 -24.12 5.83 0.69
CA ASP A 96 -23.29 5.90 1.92
C ASP A 96 -22.92 4.50 2.49
N LYS A 97 -23.04 3.44 1.68
CA LYS A 97 -22.79 2.06 2.10
C LYS A 97 -21.81 1.40 1.13
N LEU A 98 -20.61 1.14 1.63
CA LEU A 98 -19.54 0.42 0.94
C LEU A 98 -19.71 -1.10 1.13
N TYR A 99 -20.15 -1.78 0.10
CA TYR A 99 -20.25 -3.23 0.07
C TYR A 99 -18.91 -3.84 -0.36
N PRO A 100 -18.56 -5.06 0.10
CA PRO A 100 -17.30 -5.72 -0.28
C PRO A 100 -17.09 -5.90 -1.79
N GLN A 101 -18.18 -5.82 -2.56
CA GLN A 101 -18.20 -5.97 -4.03
C GLN A 101 -17.81 -4.67 -4.75
N ASP A 102 -17.77 -3.54 -4.04
CA ASP A 102 -17.49 -2.21 -4.59
C ASP A 102 -15.99 -1.87 -4.60
N PHE A 103 -15.15 -2.83 -4.18
CA PHE A 103 -13.70 -2.68 -4.11
C PHE A 103 -13.01 -3.63 -5.09
N GLY A 104 -12.19 -3.07 -5.96
CA GLY A 104 -11.06 -3.80 -6.54
C GLY A 104 -9.87 -3.62 -5.60
N ILE A 105 -9.46 -4.67 -4.89
CA ILE A 105 -8.16 -4.66 -4.21
C ILE A 105 -7.13 -5.06 -5.25
N ILE A 106 -6.31 -4.08 -5.66
CA ILE A 106 -5.22 -4.32 -6.59
C ILE A 106 -3.95 -4.45 -5.75
N TRP A 107 -3.36 -5.65 -5.80
CA TRP A 107 -2.06 -5.94 -5.22
C TRP A 107 -1.05 -5.94 -6.36
N ASP A 108 -0.12 -4.99 -6.34
CA ASP A 108 1.14 -5.14 -7.08
C ASP A 108 2.16 -5.72 -6.10
N ILE A 109 2.52 -6.99 -6.35
CA ILE A 109 3.63 -7.67 -5.70
C ILE A 109 4.73 -7.78 -6.75
N PHE A 110 5.89 -7.19 -6.47
CA PHE A 110 7.09 -7.33 -7.28
C PHE A 110 8.22 -7.90 -6.43
#